data_AF-A0A7X1GHU9-F1
#
_entry.id   AF-A0A7X1GHU9-F1
#
_cell.length_a   1.000
_cell.length_b   1.000
_cell.length_c   1.000
_cell.angle_alpha   90.00
_cell.angle_beta   90.00
_cell.angle_gamma   90.00
#
_symmetry.space_group_name_H-M   'P 1'
#
loop_
_entity.id
_entity.type
_entity.pdbx_description
1 polymer ?
#
loop_
_entity_poly.entity_id
_entity_poly.type
_entity_poly.pdbx_seq_one_letter_code
_entity_poly.pdbx_strand_id
1 'polypeptide(L)'
;MSNAHISSMTKRLCGHIDMYSFSSKGRSGRRSDTLYATATVCGECRARLGRLVEHPDTGFFPVALPALAGRENAVSWAKDIRLKTLRKLGPVMAQLKKSQDPLATAAFAAYEMLFKIPTALFWIENRELPFDSAWVVFEVEHLMRTRPTSTVRLSGSSAFVYWSQADCSVIAAAKVAASAVIGIDVVPEAQTVFETQPPSPPSTSQSIFL
;
A
#
# COMPACT_ATOMS: atom_id res chain seq x y z
N MET A 1 6.21 -28.48 -16.97
CA MET A 1 6.74 -27.38 -16.13
C MET A 1 5.86 -27.26 -14.89
N SER A 2 6.37 -27.63 -13.72
CA SER A 2 5.61 -27.64 -12.46
C SER A 2 5.48 -26.24 -11.88
N ASN A 3 4.25 -25.75 -11.73
CA ASN A 3 3.96 -24.56 -10.93
C ASN A 3 4.21 -24.93 -9.46
N ALA A 4 5.20 -24.31 -8.82
CA ALA A 4 5.39 -24.46 -7.38
C ALA A 4 4.43 -23.50 -6.68
N HIS A 5 3.52 -24.03 -5.87
CA HIS A 5 2.75 -23.23 -4.92
C HIS A 5 3.69 -22.81 -3.79
N ILE A 6 3.90 -21.51 -3.63
CA ILE A 6 4.79 -20.96 -2.62
C ILE A 6 4.02 -19.93 -1.82
N SER A 7 4.12 -20.03 -0.50
CA SER A 7 3.63 -19.02 0.43
C SER A 7 4.77 -18.10 0.86
N SER A 8 4.60 -16.79 0.74
CA SER A 8 5.49 -15.80 1.34
C SER A 8 4.80 -15.12 2.50
N MET A 9 5.58 -14.75 3.51
CA MET A 9 5.11 -13.85 4.56
C MET A 9 4.92 -12.45 3.96
N THR A 10 3.81 -11.80 4.27
CA THR A 10 3.60 -10.37 3.99
C THR A 10 4.16 -9.51 5.12
N LYS A 11 4.55 -8.26 4.84
CA LYS A 11 5.03 -7.33 5.88
C LYS A 11 3.84 -6.88 6.72
N ARG A 12 3.91 -7.13 8.03
CA ARG A 12 2.74 -6.98 8.90
C ARG A 12 2.88 -5.79 9.80
N LEU A 13 2.21 -4.73 9.39
CA LEU A 13 2.10 -3.49 10.15
C LEU A 13 1.50 -3.68 11.56
N CYS A 14 0.73 -4.76 11.77
CA CYS A 14 0.06 -5.09 13.04
C CYS A 14 0.69 -6.27 13.81
N GLY A 15 1.78 -6.87 13.32
CA GLY A 15 2.41 -8.04 13.96
C GLY A 15 1.77 -9.42 13.65
N HIS A 16 0.73 -9.51 12.81
CA HIS A 16 -0.02 -10.77 12.59
C HIS A 16 0.50 -11.69 11.49
N ILE A 17 0.47 -13.01 11.77
CA ILE A 17 0.63 -14.25 10.96
C ILE A 17 0.13 -14.41 9.49
N ASP A 18 0.00 -13.44 8.57
CA ASP A 18 -0.62 -13.73 7.24
C ASP A 18 0.31 -14.35 6.14
N MET A 19 -0.16 -15.39 5.46
CA MET A 19 0.53 -16.15 4.40
C MET A 19 -0.06 -15.83 3.03
N TYR A 20 0.73 -15.21 2.15
CA TYR A 20 0.30 -14.92 0.78
C TYR A 20 0.80 -16.01 -0.18
N SER A 21 -0.11 -16.77 -0.78
CA SER A 21 0.21 -17.84 -1.73
C SER A 21 0.26 -17.34 -3.17
N PHE A 22 1.32 -17.65 -3.90
CA PHE A 22 1.45 -17.38 -5.33
C PHE A 22 1.94 -18.60 -6.10
N SER A 23 1.59 -18.64 -7.39
CA SER A 23 2.09 -19.62 -8.35
C SER A 23 3.03 -18.92 -9.35
N SER A 24 4.31 -18.80 -9.03
CA SER A 24 5.28 -18.14 -9.92
C SER A 24 5.94 -19.11 -10.89
N LYS A 25 6.15 -18.67 -12.14
CA LYS A 25 6.99 -19.38 -13.11
C LYS A 25 8.47 -19.01 -12.90
N GLY A 26 9.25 -19.95 -12.37
CA GLY A 26 10.72 -19.82 -12.27
C GLY A 26 11.24 -18.90 -11.15
N ARG A 27 12.57 -18.75 -11.08
CA ARG A 27 13.27 -18.07 -9.97
C ARG A 27 13.04 -16.54 -9.94
N SER A 28 12.93 -15.88 -11.09
CA SER A 28 12.68 -14.42 -11.13
C SER A 28 11.27 -14.06 -10.68
N GLY A 29 10.25 -14.85 -11.09
CA GLY A 29 8.87 -14.68 -10.64
C GLY A 29 8.75 -14.82 -9.13
N ARG A 30 9.41 -15.82 -8.53
CA ARG A 30 9.45 -15.99 -7.07
C ARG A 30 10.00 -14.77 -6.35
N ARG A 31 11.11 -14.21 -6.84
CA ARG A 31 11.70 -12.99 -6.25
C ARG A 31 10.75 -11.81 -6.34
N SER A 32 10.09 -11.63 -7.48
CA SER A 32 9.09 -10.57 -7.66
C SER A 32 7.91 -10.74 -6.70
N ASP A 33 7.37 -11.95 -6.57
CA ASP A 33 6.19 -12.22 -5.75
C ASP A 33 6.51 -12.12 -4.25
N THR A 34 7.70 -12.57 -3.82
CA THR A 34 8.18 -12.32 -2.45
C THR A 34 8.32 -10.83 -2.17
N LEU A 35 8.93 -10.06 -3.09
CA LEU A 35 9.05 -8.60 -2.92
C LEU A 35 7.67 -7.93 -2.84
N TYR A 36 6.73 -8.33 -3.70
CA TYR A 36 5.35 -7.85 -3.67
C TYR A 36 4.65 -8.20 -2.34
N ALA A 37 4.77 -9.43 -1.86
CA ALA A 37 4.22 -9.88 -0.59
C ALA A 37 4.80 -9.07 0.59
N THR A 38 6.12 -8.86 0.63
CA THR A 38 6.76 -8.02 1.67
C THR A 38 6.40 -6.53 1.57
N ALA A 39 5.75 -6.11 0.48
CA ALA A 39 5.36 -4.74 0.21
C ALA A 39 3.83 -4.55 0.12
N THR A 40 3.07 -5.51 0.66
CA THR A 40 1.61 -5.46 0.77
C THR A 40 1.21 -5.64 2.23
N VAL A 41 0.14 -4.97 2.63
CA VAL A 41 -0.40 -5.11 3.97
C VAL A 41 -1.11 -6.46 4.10
N CYS A 42 -1.09 -7.05 5.30
CA CYS A 42 -1.87 -8.27 5.56
C CYS A 42 -3.39 -8.02 5.45
N GLY A 43 -4.17 -9.10 5.29
CA GLY A 43 -5.62 -9.00 5.12
C GLY A 43 -6.31 -8.25 6.27
N GLU A 44 -5.83 -8.40 7.49
CA GLU A 44 -6.39 -7.69 8.65
C GLU A 44 -6.05 -6.20 8.66
N CYS A 45 -4.81 -5.82 8.33
CA CYS A 45 -4.44 -4.41 8.16
C CYS A 45 -5.27 -3.76 7.06
N ARG A 46 -5.51 -4.48 5.95
CA ARG A 46 -6.39 -4.01 4.87
C ARG A 46 -7.81 -3.78 5.36
N ALA A 47 -8.39 -4.74 6.08
CA ALA A 47 -9.73 -4.61 6.65
C ALA A 47 -9.82 -3.47 7.67
N ARG A 48 -8.78 -3.30 8.50
CA ARG A 48 -8.69 -2.24 9.51
C ARG A 48 -8.59 -0.85 8.86
N LEU A 49 -7.75 -0.70 7.83
CA LEU A 49 -7.70 0.52 7.01
C LEU A 49 -9.06 0.82 6.36
N GLY A 50 -9.76 -0.21 5.87
CA GLY A 50 -11.12 -0.07 5.36
C GLY A 50 -12.06 0.53 6.40
N ARG A 51 -12.15 -0.10 7.59
CA ARG A 51 -12.99 0.37 8.69
C ARG A 51 -12.66 1.78 9.18
N LEU A 52 -11.38 2.18 9.15
CA LEU A 52 -10.94 3.52 9.55
C LEU A 52 -11.46 4.62 8.61
N VAL A 53 -11.78 4.28 7.36
CA VAL A 53 -12.21 5.22 6.32
C VAL A 53 -13.71 5.08 6.01
N GLU A 54 -14.32 3.96 6.39
CA GLU A 54 -15.76 3.76 6.33
C GLU A 54 -16.51 4.65 7.33
N HIS A 55 -17.70 5.09 6.93
CA HIS A 55 -18.65 5.86 7.75
C HIS A 55 -18.02 7.01 8.54
N PRO A 56 -17.38 7.98 7.86
CA PRO A 56 -16.76 9.07 8.57
C PRO A 56 -17.81 9.91 9.30
N ASP A 57 -17.47 10.36 10.51
CA ASP A 57 -18.28 11.32 11.26
C ASP A 57 -18.54 12.59 10.44
N THR A 58 -19.56 13.36 10.79
CA THR A 58 -19.77 14.68 10.17
C THR A 58 -18.64 15.64 10.54
N GLY A 59 -18.07 16.36 9.56
CA GLY A 59 -17.04 17.34 9.86
C GLY A 59 -16.35 17.93 8.64
N PHE A 60 -15.46 18.88 8.90
CA PHE A 60 -14.57 19.47 7.92
C PHE A 60 -13.14 19.40 8.45
N PHE A 61 -12.20 19.10 7.56
CA PHE A 61 -10.79 19.11 7.89
C PHE A 61 -10.08 20.26 7.16
N PRO A 62 -9.51 21.24 7.89
CA PRO A 62 -8.80 22.33 7.26
C PRO A 62 -7.48 21.82 6.70
N VAL A 63 -7.38 21.78 5.36
CA VAL A 63 -6.15 21.45 4.63
C VAL A 63 -5.61 22.72 3.99
N ALA A 64 -4.33 22.99 4.18
CA ALA A 64 -3.63 24.02 3.43
C ALA A 64 -3.47 23.54 1.97
N LEU A 65 -4.27 24.09 1.06
CA LEU A 65 -4.26 23.72 -0.35
C LEU A 65 -3.29 24.60 -1.13
N PRO A 66 -2.24 24.05 -1.77
CA PRO A 66 -1.35 24.84 -2.60
C PRO A 66 -2.08 25.41 -3.83
N ALA A 67 -1.53 26.48 -4.39
CA ALA A 67 -2.02 27.06 -5.63
C ALA A 67 -1.92 26.01 -6.77
N LEU A 68 -2.97 25.92 -7.58
CA LEU A 68 -2.97 25.02 -8.73
C LEU A 68 -2.23 25.64 -9.92
N ALA A 69 -1.38 24.86 -10.56
CA ALA A 69 -0.66 25.18 -11.78
C ALA A 69 -1.37 24.58 -13.01
N GLY A 70 -1.43 25.35 -14.09
CA GLY A 70 -2.06 24.97 -15.36
C GLY A 70 -2.62 26.18 -16.11
N ARG A 71 -3.36 25.93 -17.20
CA ARG A 71 -4.12 26.97 -17.91
C ARG A 71 -5.25 27.49 -17.03
N GLU A 72 -5.58 28.78 -17.11
CA GLU A 72 -6.57 29.43 -16.22
C GLU A 72 -7.91 28.68 -16.14
N ASN A 73 -8.49 28.31 -17.28
CA ASN A 73 -9.75 27.56 -17.34
C ASN A 73 -9.63 26.18 -16.66
N ALA A 74 -8.50 25.49 -16.87
CA ALA A 74 -8.23 24.20 -16.24
C ALA A 74 -8.02 24.35 -14.73
N VAL A 75 -7.35 25.42 -14.29
CA VAL A 75 -7.14 25.73 -12.87
C VAL A 75 -8.48 26.00 -12.18
N SER A 76 -9.36 26.80 -12.78
CA SER A 76 -10.69 27.08 -12.22
C SER A 76 -11.50 25.78 -12.04
N TRP A 77 -11.57 24.96 -13.08
CA TRP A 77 -12.29 23.69 -13.03
C TRP A 77 -11.67 22.69 -12.02
N ALA A 78 -10.34 22.58 -12.00
CA ALA A 78 -9.64 21.71 -11.06
C ALA A 78 -9.82 22.15 -9.59
N LYS A 79 -9.95 23.45 -9.31
CA LYS A 79 -10.28 23.95 -7.97
C LYS A 79 -11.63 23.41 -7.52
N ASP A 80 -12.65 23.45 -8.37
CA ASP A 80 -13.97 22.94 -8.04
C ASP A 80 -13.95 21.43 -7.76
N ILE A 81 -13.24 20.67 -8.59
CA ILE A 81 -13.05 19.22 -8.38
C ILE A 81 -12.36 18.96 -7.04
N ARG A 82 -11.21 19.60 -6.79
CA ARG A 82 -10.43 19.44 -5.55
C ARG A 82 -11.25 19.79 -4.31
N LEU A 83 -12.05 20.85 -4.36
CA LEU A 83 -12.91 21.26 -3.25
C LEU A 83 -14.08 20.28 -3.02
N LYS A 84 -14.70 19.76 -4.08
CA LYS A 84 -15.74 18.72 -3.95
C LYS A 84 -15.15 17.46 -3.32
N THR A 85 -13.97 17.04 -3.76
CA THR A 85 -13.24 15.90 -3.17
C THR A 85 -12.88 16.17 -1.71
N LEU A 86 -12.42 17.38 -1.37
CA LEU A 86 -12.13 17.76 0.02
C LEU A 86 -13.37 17.76 0.90
N ARG A 87 -14.53 18.18 0.40
CA ARG A 87 -15.78 18.09 1.19
C ARG A 87 -16.17 16.65 1.49
N LYS A 88 -15.92 15.73 0.55
CA LYS A 88 -16.18 14.30 0.73
C LYS A 88 -15.18 13.64 1.69
N LEU A 89 -13.89 13.93 1.54
CA LEU A 89 -12.82 13.27 2.30
C LEU A 89 -12.40 14.02 3.57
N GLY A 90 -12.78 15.28 3.72
CA GLY A 90 -12.49 16.10 4.89
C GLY A 90 -12.94 15.43 6.20
N PRO A 91 -14.17 14.90 6.31
CA PRO A 91 -14.57 14.19 7.51
C PRO A 91 -13.73 12.92 7.78
N VAL A 92 -13.35 12.16 6.74
CA VAL A 92 -12.40 11.04 6.87
C VAL A 92 -11.06 11.52 7.43
N MET A 93 -10.48 12.58 6.87
CA MET A 93 -9.19 13.12 7.32
C MET A 93 -9.27 13.61 8.77
N ALA A 94 -10.38 14.24 9.19
CA ALA A 94 -10.59 14.66 10.56
C ALA A 94 -10.64 13.48 11.53
N GLN A 95 -11.33 12.40 11.16
CA GLN A 95 -11.40 11.15 11.93
C GLN A 95 -10.01 10.51 12.06
N LEU A 96 -9.29 10.37 10.94
CA LEU A 96 -7.96 9.76 10.93
C LEU A 96 -6.97 10.55 11.80
N LYS A 97 -7.01 11.88 11.77
CA LYS A 97 -6.13 12.73 12.59
C LYS A 97 -6.38 12.61 14.10
N LYS A 98 -7.63 12.33 14.51
CA LYS A 98 -7.99 12.11 15.92
C LYS A 98 -7.62 10.71 16.41
N SER A 99 -7.48 9.76 15.50
CA SER A 99 -7.18 8.37 15.83
C SER A 99 -5.75 8.24 16.35
N GLN A 100 -5.58 7.41 17.38
CA GLN A 100 -4.26 7.00 17.89
C GLN A 100 -3.72 5.78 17.14
N ASP A 101 -4.48 5.23 16.19
CA ASP A 101 -4.07 4.09 15.40
C ASP A 101 -2.91 4.47 14.48
N PRO A 102 -1.76 3.77 14.56
CA PRO A 102 -0.65 4.00 13.66
C PRO A 102 -1.04 3.88 12.17
N LEU A 103 -1.98 2.98 11.83
CA LEU A 103 -2.51 2.85 10.46
C LEU A 103 -3.32 4.07 10.03
N ALA A 104 -4.01 4.72 10.96
CA ALA A 104 -4.73 5.95 10.67
C ALA A 104 -3.76 7.10 10.35
N THR A 105 -2.62 7.17 11.04
CA THR A 105 -1.55 8.13 10.71
C THR A 105 -1.00 7.92 9.30
N ALA A 106 -0.79 6.66 8.88
CA ALA A 106 -0.35 6.35 7.52
C ALA A 106 -1.41 6.71 6.46
N ALA A 107 -2.68 6.38 6.71
CA ALA A 107 -3.79 6.76 5.85
C ALA A 107 -3.95 8.28 5.74
N PHE A 108 -3.82 8.99 6.86
CA PHE A 108 -3.88 10.45 6.91
C PHE A 108 -2.77 11.08 6.07
N ALA A 109 -1.52 10.60 6.22
CA ALA A 109 -0.40 11.06 5.43
C ALA A 109 -0.62 10.87 3.91
N ALA A 110 -1.23 9.75 3.51
CA ALA A 110 -1.60 9.51 2.10
C ALA A 110 -2.61 10.56 1.58
N TYR A 111 -3.65 10.88 2.35
CA TYR A 111 -4.60 11.93 1.96
C TYR A 111 -3.99 13.33 1.98
N GLU A 112 -3.08 13.64 2.91
CA GLU A 112 -2.35 14.91 2.89
C GLU A 112 -1.49 15.04 1.63
N MET A 113 -0.80 13.98 1.21
CA MET A 113 -0.05 13.97 -0.05
C MET A 113 -0.98 14.24 -1.24
N LEU A 114 -2.17 13.62 -1.29
CA LEU A 114 -3.15 13.84 -2.36
C LEU A 114 -3.55 15.32 -2.48
N PHE A 115 -3.94 15.95 -1.37
CA PHE A 115 -4.42 17.34 -1.40
C PHE A 115 -3.30 18.38 -1.60
N LYS A 116 -2.05 18.00 -1.37
CA LYS A 116 -0.88 18.83 -1.69
C LYS A 116 -0.56 18.86 -3.18
N ILE A 117 -1.18 18.05 -4.04
CA ILE A 117 -0.85 18.01 -5.48
C ILE A 117 -1.25 19.34 -6.15
N PRO A 118 -0.28 20.11 -6.68
CA PRO A 118 -0.52 21.43 -7.25
C PRO A 118 -0.92 21.39 -8.73
N THR A 119 -0.90 20.25 -9.42
CA THR A 119 -1.17 20.23 -10.86
C THR A 119 -2.68 20.14 -11.16
N ALA A 120 -3.23 21.09 -11.92
CA ALA A 120 -4.65 21.06 -12.32
C ALA A 120 -5.02 19.81 -13.12
N LEU A 121 -4.12 19.35 -14.00
CA LEU A 121 -4.32 18.16 -14.84
C LEU A 121 -4.62 16.91 -14.01
N PHE A 122 -3.90 16.69 -12.91
CA PHE A 122 -4.11 15.53 -12.02
C PHE A 122 -5.56 15.46 -11.53
N TRP A 123 -6.12 16.59 -11.09
CA TRP A 123 -7.49 16.64 -10.58
C TRP A 123 -8.53 16.43 -11.69
N ILE A 124 -8.26 16.92 -12.89
CA ILE A 124 -9.16 16.78 -14.05
C ILE A 124 -9.20 15.33 -14.55
N GLU A 125 -8.03 14.70 -14.69
CA GLU A 125 -7.89 13.33 -15.16
C GLU A 125 -8.51 12.33 -14.17
N ASN A 126 -8.39 12.60 -12.87
CA ASN A 126 -8.83 11.70 -11.81
C ASN A 126 -10.18 12.12 -11.17
N ARG A 127 -10.96 12.99 -11.85
CA ARG A 127 -12.20 13.59 -11.30
C ARG A 127 -13.29 12.57 -10.92
N GLU A 128 -13.29 11.41 -11.58
CA GLU A 128 -14.29 10.35 -11.39
C GLU A 128 -13.87 9.37 -10.29
N LEU A 129 -12.64 9.47 -9.79
CA LEU A 129 -12.14 8.54 -8.80
C LEU A 129 -12.67 8.89 -7.40
N PRO A 130 -13.15 7.88 -6.65
CA PRO A 130 -13.77 8.11 -5.36
C PRO A 130 -12.76 8.35 -4.23
N PHE A 131 -11.49 8.00 -4.43
CA PHE A 131 -10.40 8.02 -3.43
C PHE A 131 -10.81 7.32 -2.12
N ASP A 132 -11.40 6.14 -2.28
CA ASP A 132 -12.01 5.33 -1.21
C ASP A 132 -10.99 4.47 -0.44
N SER A 133 -11.51 3.51 0.33
CA SER A 133 -10.71 2.58 1.13
C SER A 133 -9.73 1.74 0.28
N ALA A 134 -10.10 1.38 -0.95
CA ALA A 134 -9.21 0.65 -1.83
C ALA A 134 -8.01 1.52 -2.26
N TRP A 135 -8.28 2.79 -2.58
CA TRP A 135 -7.24 3.75 -2.92
C TRP A 135 -6.27 3.99 -1.75
N VAL A 136 -6.77 4.23 -0.54
CA VAL A 136 -5.90 4.55 0.60
C VAL A 136 -5.04 3.35 1.01
N VAL A 137 -5.58 2.12 0.94
CA VAL A 137 -4.79 0.91 1.19
C VAL A 137 -3.61 0.84 0.21
N PHE A 138 -3.87 1.09 -1.07
CA PHE A 138 -2.84 1.07 -2.09
C PHE A 138 -1.76 2.13 -1.82
N GLU A 139 -2.13 3.34 -1.41
CA GLU A 139 -1.18 4.40 -1.06
C GLU A 139 -0.35 4.05 0.19
N VAL A 140 -0.96 3.46 1.21
CA VAL A 140 -0.24 3.00 2.41
C VAL A 140 0.77 1.91 2.04
N GLU A 141 0.39 0.96 1.19
CA GLU A 141 1.33 -0.04 0.66
C GLU A 141 2.48 0.60 -0.13
N HIS A 142 2.23 1.68 -0.89
CA HIS A 142 3.31 2.42 -1.55
C HIS A 142 4.26 3.08 -0.56
N LEU A 143 3.73 3.68 0.52
CA LEU A 143 4.54 4.27 1.57
C LEU A 143 5.40 3.23 2.31
N MET A 144 4.96 1.98 2.42
CA MET A 144 5.77 0.89 2.97
C MET A 144 6.96 0.50 2.09
N ARG A 145 6.92 0.81 0.78
CA ARG A 145 7.95 0.37 -0.17
C ARG A 145 9.22 1.19 -0.02
N THR A 146 10.36 0.48 -0.06
CA THR A 146 11.69 1.09 -0.12
C THR A 146 11.98 1.71 -1.49
N ARG A 147 11.40 1.15 -2.57
CA ARG A 147 11.58 1.63 -3.95
C ARG A 147 10.24 1.78 -4.69
N PRO A 148 9.98 2.93 -5.36
CA PRO A 148 8.72 3.19 -6.07
C PRO A 148 8.36 2.20 -7.18
N THR A 149 9.37 1.63 -7.85
CA THR A 149 9.22 0.95 -9.15
C THR A 149 9.29 -0.57 -9.10
N SER A 150 9.32 -1.19 -7.91
CA SER A 150 9.83 -2.57 -7.86
C SER A 150 8.91 -3.66 -8.41
N THR A 151 7.56 -3.55 -8.37
CA THR A 151 6.70 -4.68 -8.78
C THR A 151 5.22 -4.37 -9.08
N VAL A 152 4.75 -3.11 -9.00
CA VAL A 152 3.31 -2.77 -9.03
C VAL A 152 2.96 -1.87 -10.20
N ARG A 153 1.74 -2.06 -10.77
CA ARG A 153 1.18 -1.14 -11.76
C ARG A 153 1.11 0.28 -11.19
N LEU A 154 1.83 1.20 -11.82
CA LEU A 154 1.75 2.62 -11.54
C LEU A 154 0.35 3.12 -11.94
N SER A 155 -0.39 3.71 -11.01
CA SER A 155 -1.64 4.39 -11.30
C SER A 155 -1.40 5.90 -11.45
N GLY A 156 -1.95 6.52 -12.49
CA GLY A 156 -1.95 7.98 -12.64
C GLY A 156 -2.73 8.71 -11.54
N SER A 157 -3.53 7.97 -10.77
CA SER A 157 -4.28 8.47 -9.62
C SER A 157 -3.54 8.39 -8.29
N SER A 158 -2.32 7.85 -8.29
CA SER A 158 -1.57 7.64 -7.05
C SER A 158 -0.83 8.91 -6.63
N ALA A 159 -1.06 9.34 -5.40
CA ALA A 159 -0.36 10.50 -4.85
C ALA A 159 1.12 10.17 -4.65
N PHE A 160 1.43 8.97 -4.17
CA PHE A 160 2.80 8.49 -4.08
C PHE A 160 3.51 8.48 -5.44
N VAL A 161 2.88 7.96 -6.50
CA VAL A 161 3.51 7.94 -7.84
C VAL A 161 3.75 9.35 -8.34
N TYR A 162 2.78 10.26 -8.18
CA TYR A 162 2.95 11.68 -8.52
C TYR A 162 4.18 12.28 -7.81
N TRP A 163 4.26 12.15 -6.48
CA TRP A 163 5.35 12.73 -5.71
C TRP A 163 6.70 12.05 -5.96
N SER A 164 6.72 10.77 -6.35
CA SER A 164 7.96 10.08 -6.70
C SER A 164 8.62 10.65 -7.96
N GLN A 165 7.84 11.34 -8.80
CA GLN A 165 8.29 11.99 -10.02
C GLN A 165 8.50 13.49 -9.83
N ALA A 166 7.69 14.13 -8.99
CA ALA A 166 7.70 15.58 -8.78
C ALA A 166 8.64 16.03 -7.64
N ASP A 167 8.50 15.44 -6.45
CA ASP A 167 9.26 15.80 -5.25
C ASP A 167 9.23 14.67 -4.20
N CYS A 168 10.34 13.94 -4.09
CA CYS A 168 10.49 12.85 -3.14
C CYS A 168 10.50 13.32 -1.66
N SER A 169 10.71 14.59 -1.36
CA SER A 169 10.71 15.12 0.01
C SER A 169 9.33 14.99 0.67
N VAL A 170 8.26 15.10 -0.12
CA VAL A 170 6.88 14.92 0.35
C VAL A 170 6.64 13.48 0.80
N ILE A 171 7.18 12.50 0.06
CA ILE A 171 7.14 11.09 0.45
C ILE A 171 7.97 10.85 1.71
N ALA A 172 9.17 11.44 1.79
CA ALA A 172 10.02 11.30 2.97
C ALA A 172 9.32 11.84 4.24
N ALA A 173 8.67 13.01 4.15
CA ALA A 173 7.89 13.57 5.25
C ALA A 173 6.70 12.66 5.64
N ALA A 174 5.98 12.11 4.65
CA ALA A 174 4.89 11.17 4.91
C ALA A 174 5.39 9.88 5.60
N LYS A 175 6.56 9.36 5.17
CA LYS A 175 7.20 8.19 5.81
C LYS A 175 7.65 8.47 7.24
N VAL A 176 8.16 9.67 7.52
CA VAL A 176 8.53 10.09 8.88
C VAL A 176 7.28 10.17 9.77
N ALA A 177 6.21 10.79 9.27
CA ALA A 177 4.93 10.90 9.99
C ALA A 177 4.34 9.52 10.32
N ALA A 178 4.46 8.56 9.39
CA ALA A 178 3.97 7.19 9.55
C ALA A 178 5.07 6.18 9.96
N SER A 179 6.17 6.66 10.56
CA SER A 179 7.33 5.84 10.93
C SER A 179 7.00 4.71 11.90
N ALA A 180 6.04 4.93 12.79
CA ALA A 180 5.50 3.91 13.71
C ALA A 180 4.91 2.68 13.02
N VAL A 181 4.67 2.74 11.70
CA VAL A 181 4.10 1.66 10.90
C VAL A 181 5.08 1.21 9.81
N ILE A 182 5.67 2.18 9.10
CA ILE A 182 6.47 1.92 7.91
C ILE A 182 7.87 1.40 8.27
N GLY A 183 8.42 1.85 9.41
CA GLY A 183 9.77 1.54 9.87
C GLY A 183 9.92 0.21 10.61
N ILE A 184 8.83 -0.51 10.88
CA ILE A 184 8.93 -1.78 11.60
C ILE A 184 9.25 -2.90 10.61
N ASP A 185 10.50 -3.36 10.61
CA ASP A 185 10.87 -4.63 9.99
C ASP A 185 10.44 -5.78 10.91
N VAL A 186 9.13 -6.06 10.96
CA VAL A 186 8.62 -7.32 11.51
C VAL A 186 8.68 -8.39 10.42
N VAL A 187 9.89 -8.73 10.01
CA VAL A 187 10.14 -10.08 9.53
C VAL A 187 10.98 -10.67 10.65
N PRO A 188 10.41 -11.52 11.54
CA PRO A 188 11.27 -12.40 12.31
C PRO A 188 12.16 -13.05 11.27
N GLU A 189 13.48 -13.00 11.44
CA GLU A 189 14.39 -13.81 10.64
C GLU A 189 13.72 -15.16 10.51
N ALA A 190 13.26 -15.47 9.29
CA ALA A 190 12.76 -16.78 9.01
C ALA A 190 13.99 -17.65 9.25
N GLN A 191 14.11 -18.21 10.45
CA GLN A 191 14.97 -19.34 10.71
C GLN A 191 14.57 -20.27 9.60
N THR A 192 15.47 -20.38 8.62
CA THR A 192 15.38 -21.34 7.56
C THR A 192 15.48 -22.68 8.25
N VAL A 193 14.35 -23.17 8.76
CA VAL A 193 14.15 -24.58 9.04
C VAL A 193 13.98 -25.19 7.65
N PHE A 194 15.11 -25.26 6.93
CA PHE A 194 15.34 -26.40 6.07
C PHE A 194 15.42 -27.58 7.02
N GLU A 195 14.25 -28.11 7.41
CA GLU A 195 14.20 -29.48 7.88
C GLU A 195 14.67 -30.29 6.70
N THR A 196 15.96 -30.60 6.73
CA THR A 196 16.59 -31.47 5.75
C THR A 196 16.03 -32.82 6.08
N GLN A 197 14.90 -33.15 5.47
CA GLN A 197 14.29 -34.46 5.61
C GLN A 197 15.40 -35.47 5.25
N PRO A 198 15.86 -36.30 6.19
CA PRO A 198 16.89 -37.28 5.88
C PRO A 198 16.35 -38.17 4.76
N PRO A 199 17.21 -38.58 3.81
CA PRO A 199 16.78 -39.41 2.69
C PRO A 199 16.05 -40.63 3.25
N SER A 200 14.82 -40.83 2.77
CA SER A 200 14.05 -42.03 3.04
C SER A 200 14.92 -43.23 2.71
N PRO A 201 15.06 -44.22 3.60
CA PRO A 201 15.82 -45.42 3.28
C PRO A 201 15.21 -46.11 2.05
N PRO A 202 16.03 -46.69 1.16
CA PRO A 202 15.53 -47.32 -0.05
C PRO A 202 14.55 -48.44 0.30
N SER A 203 13.35 -48.36 -0.27
CA SER A 203 12.38 -49.45 -0.23
C SER A 203 13.01 -50.68 -0.89
N THR A 204 13.39 -51.65 -0.07
CA THR A 204 13.86 -52.95 -0.55
C THR A 204 12.63 -53.70 -1.07
N SER A 205 12.41 -53.64 -2.38
CA SER A 205 11.49 -54.54 -3.07
C SER A 205 12.02 -55.97 -2.96
N GLN A 206 11.51 -56.74 -2.00
CA GLN A 206 11.67 -58.19 -2.02
C GLN A 206 10.75 -58.76 -3.11
N SER A 207 11.37 -59.08 -4.25
CA SER A 207 10.78 -59.89 -5.29
C SER A 207 10.71 -61.33 -4.79
N ILE A 208 9.50 -61.81 -4.50
CA ILE A 208 9.22 -63.24 -4.31
C ILE A 208 8.78 -63.75 -5.68
N PHE A 209 9.68 -64.46 -6.36
CA PHE A 209 9.28 -65.38 -7.43
C PHE A 209 8.75 -66.66 -6.76
N LEU A 210 7.50 -67.00 -7.08
CA LEU A 210 6.93 -68.34 -6.94
C LEU A 210 7.21 -69.13 -8.22
#